data_AF-A0A970XRI6-F1
#
_entry.id   AF-A0A970XRI6-F1
#
_cell.length_a   1.000
_cell.length_b   1.000
_cell.length_c   1.000
_cell.angle_alpha   90.00
_cell.angle_beta   90.00
_cell.angle_gamma   90.00
#
_symmetry.space_group_name_H-M   'P 1'
#
loop_
_entity.id
_entity.type
_entity.pdbx_description
1 polymer ?
#
loop_
_entity_poly.entity_id
_entity_poly.type
_entity_poly.pdbx_seq_one_letter_code
_entity_poly.pdbx_strand_id
1 'polypeptide(L)'
;MTRPAASGAAPFDLERIGAGLPAAAVIGPLADALRDGRRAVVEAPPGSGMTTVVPPVVANLLAAGAGGRVVVAQPRRIAARAAA
;
A
#
# COMPACT_ATOMS: atom_id res chain seq x y z
N MET A 1 19.76 5.28 17.87
CA MET A 1 18.81 6.14 17.13
C MET A 1 17.45 5.45 17.17
N THR A 2 16.66 5.69 18.22
CA THR A 2 15.43 4.94 18.51
C THR A 2 14.29 5.55 17.71
N ARG A 3 13.81 4.82 16.70
CA ARG A 3 12.76 5.30 15.78
C ARG A 3 11.40 5.18 16.49
N PRO A 4 10.51 6.19 16.43
CA PRO A 4 9.18 6.08 17.02
C PRO A 4 8.46 4.88 16.39
N ALA A 5 7.97 3.98 17.24
CA ALA A 5 6.99 2.98 16.85
C ALA A 5 5.84 3.74 16.20
N ALA A 6 5.39 3.31 15.02
CA ALA A 6 4.14 3.79 14.49
C ALA A 6 3.09 3.49 15.56
N SER A 7 2.59 4.54 16.23
CA SER A 7 1.45 4.45 17.14
C SER A 7 0.37 3.66 16.42
N GLY A 8 -0.33 2.74 17.12
CA GLY A 8 -1.35 1.87 16.57
C GLY A 8 -2.45 2.66 15.87
N ALA A 9 -2.19 3.06 14.63
CA ALA A 9 -3.11 3.77 13.78
C ALA A 9 -4.14 2.74 13.31
N ALA A 10 -5.40 3.13 13.33
CA ALA A 10 -6.47 2.31 12.76
C ALA A 10 -6.08 1.91 11.32
N PRO A 11 -6.36 0.66 10.91
CA PRO A 11 -6.06 0.21 9.57
C PRO A 11 -6.72 1.13 8.55
N PHE A 12 -6.07 1.32 7.41
CA PHE A 12 -6.64 2.03 6.28
C PHE A 12 -7.93 1.34 5.81
N ASP A 13 -8.97 2.12 5.55
CA ASP A 13 -10.22 1.66 4.96
C ASP A 13 -10.03 1.41 3.45
N LEU A 14 -9.69 0.16 3.12
CA LEU A 14 -9.34 -0.24 1.76
C LEU A 14 -10.54 -0.25 0.82
N GLU A 15 -11.76 -0.47 1.33
CA GLU A 15 -12.97 -0.41 0.51
C GLU A 15 -13.21 1.03 0.05
N ARG A 16 -13.16 1.98 0.98
CA ARG A 16 -13.34 3.40 0.65
C ARG A 16 -12.21 3.94 -0.23
N ILE A 17 -10.96 3.54 0.03
CA ILE A 17 -9.81 3.95 -0.79
C ILE A 17 -9.89 3.36 -2.21
N GLY A 18 -10.32 2.10 -2.34
CA GLY A 18 -10.43 1.41 -3.62
C GLY A 18 -11.67 1.77 -4.42
N ALA A 19 -12.67 2.42 -3.82
CA ALA A 19 -13.95 2.71 -4.46
C ALA A 19 -13.76 3.45 -5.80
N GLY A 20 -14.22 2.83 -6.89
CA GLY A 20 -14.13 3.39 -8.24
C GLY A 20 -12.76 3.30 -8.91
N LEU A 21 -11.76 2.65 -8.28
CA LEU A 21 -10.43 2.45 -8.87
C LEU A 21 -10.28 1.04 -9.45
N PRO A 22 -9.81 0.89 -10.71
CA PRO A 22 -9.49 -0.43 -11.27
C PRO A 22 -8.51 -1.24 -10.41
N ALA A 23 -7.58 -0.55 -9.73
CA ALA A 23 -6.61 -1.19 -8.83
C ALA A 23 -7.24 -1.85 -7.59
N ALA A 24 -8.52 -1.61 -7.27
CA ALA A 24 -9.18 -2.31 -6.16
C ALA A 24 -9.15 -3.84 -6.32
N ALA A 25 -9.16 -4.33 -7.58
CA ALA A 25 -9.04 -5.75 -7.89
C ALA A 25 -7.73 -6.39 -7.39
N VAL A 26 -6.68 -5.59 -7.11
CA VAL A 26 -5.40 -6.11 -6.64
C VAL A 26 -5.35 -6.35 -5.12
N ILE A 27 -6.33 -5.85 -4.34
CA ILE A 27 -6.27 -5.86 -2.87
C ILE A 27 -6.12 -7.27 -2.30
N GLY A 28 -7.02 -8.18 -2.69
CA GLY A 28 -6.98 -9.58 -2.23
C GLY A 28 -5.72 -10.32 -2.70
N PRO A 29 -5.48 -10.41 -4.03
CA PRO A 29 -4.32 -11.12 -4.57
C PRO A 29 -2.97 -10.61 -4.03
N LEU A 30 -2.84 -9.30 -3.82
CA LEU A 30 -1.63 -8.72 -3.24
C LEU A 30 -1.46 -9.10 -1.77
N ALA A 31 -2.54 -9.08 -1.00
CA ALA A 31 -2.51 -9.47 0.41
C ALA A 31 -2.09 -10.93 0.57
N ASP A 32 -2.63 -11.82 -0.26
CA ASP A 32 -2.31 -13.25 -0.21
C ASP A 32 -0.85 -13.51 -0.63
N ALA A 33 -0.41 -12.90 -1.74
CA ALA A 33 0.98 -13.03 -2.21
C ALA A 33 2.02 -12.54 -1.18
N LEU A 34 1.70 -11.49 -0.41
CA LEU A 34 2.59 -10.94 0.62
C LEU A 34 2.48 -11.65 1.98
N ARG A 35 1.44 -12.43 2.22
CA ARG A 35 1.37 -13.34 3.38
C ARG A 35 2.21 -14.59 3.14
N ASP A 36 2.13 -15.15 1.94
CA ASP A 36 2.81 -16.39 1.58
C ASP A 36 4.29 -16.17 1.20
N GLY A 37 4.63 -14.94 0.78
CA GLY A 37 5.95 -14.57 0.29
C GLY A 37 6.43 -13.22 0.80
N ARG A 38 7.61 -12.80 0.31
CA ARG A 38 8.23 -11.51 0.68
C ARG A 38 8.12 -10.44 -0.41
N ARG A 39 7.63 -10.80 -1.60
CA ARG A 39 7.67 -9.96 -2.81
C ARG A 39 6.44 -10.23 -3.66
N ALA A 40 5.88 -9.16 -4.23
CA ALA A 40 4.80 -9.23 -5.20
C ALA A 40 5.08 -8.23 -6.33
N VAL A 41 4.60 -8.54 -7.53
CA VAL A 41 4.61 -7.65 -8.68
C VAL A 41 3.17 -7.30 -9.00
N VAL A 42 2.87 -6.01 -9.07
CA VAL A 42 1.54 -5.51 -9.43
C VAL A 42 1.65 -4.86 -10.80
N GLU A 43 0.93 -5.42 -11.77
CA GLU A 43 0.79 -4.83 -13.10
C GLU A 43 -0.62 -4.24 -13.22
N ALA A 44 -0.69 -2.97 -13.65
CA ALA A 44 -1.95 -2.30 -13.95
C ALA A 44 -1.72 -1.19 -14.97
N PRO A 45 -2.72 -0.85 -15.82
CA PRO A 45 -2.61 0.28 -16.73
C PRO A 45 -2.33 1.62 -16.01
N PRO A 46 -1.70 2.59 -16.67
CA PRO A 46 -1.58 3.95 -16.14
C PRO A 46 -2.94 4.54 -15.76
N GLY A 47 -3.01 5.24 -14.63
CA GLY A 47 -4.26 5.84 -14.13
C GLY A 47 -5.19 4.88 -13.39
N SER A 48 -4.84 3.60 -13.25
CA SER A 48 -5.62 2.58 -12.50
C SER A 48 -5.77 2.83 -11.00
N GLY A 49 -5.01 3.77 -10.43
CA GLY A 49 -4.98 4.03 -8.99
C GLY A 49 -4.03 3.13 -8.20
N MET A 50 -3.10 2.42 -8.86
CA MET A 50 -2.15 1.52 -8.19
C MET A 50 -1.36 2.19 -7.04
N THR A 51 -0.90 3.43 -7.24
CA THR A 51 -0.16 4.20 -6.23
C THR A 51 -1.05 4.64 -5.07
N THR A 52 -2.37 4.65 -5.26
CA THR A 52 -3.37 4.98 -4.23
C THR A 52 -3.73 3.74 -3.40
N VAL A 53 -3.89 2.57 -4.03
CA VAL A 53 -4.38 1.35 -3.39
C VAL A 53 -3.28 0.50 -2.76
N VAL A 54 -2.14 0.34 -3.44
CA VAL A 54 -1.07 -0.59 -3.00
C VAL A 54 -0.44 -0.19 -1.66
N PRO A 55 -0.04 1.07 -1.42
CA PRO A 55 0.63 1.42 -0.16
C PRO A 55 -0.25 1.20 1.09
N PRO A 56 -1.55 1.57 1.12
CA PRO A 56 -2.46 1.23 2.21
C PRO A 56 -2.60 -0.27 2.48
N VAL A 57 -2.67 -1.12 1.45
CA VAL A 57 -2.71 -2.58 1.60
C VAL A 57 -1.48 -3.07 2.35
N VAL A 58 -0.29 -2.66 1.90
CA VAL A 58 0.99 -3.06 2.54
C VAL A 58 1.07 -2.52 3.97
N ALA A 59 0.61 -1.29 4.22
CA ALA A 59 0.62 -0.71 5.55
C ALA A 59 -0.26 -1.50 6.53
N ASN A 60 -1.46 -1.92 6.10
CA ASN A 60 -2.35 -2.76 6.92
C ASN A 60 -1.73 -4.12 7.24
N LEU A 61 -1.07 -4.77 6.26
CA LEU A 61 -0.37 -6.03 6.48
C LEU A 61 0.78 -5.89 7.48
N LEU A 62 1.57 -4.81 7.39
CA LEU A 62 2.64 -4.53 8.33
C LEU A 62 2.10 -4.25 9.75
N ALA A 63 1.00 -3.50 9.86
CA ALA A 63 0.36 -3.18 11.13
C ALA A 63 -0.20 -4.43 11.85
N ALA A 64 -0.63 -5.45 11.09
CA ALA A 64 -1.06 -6.74 11.64
C ALA A 64 0.10 -7.62 12.15
N GLY A 65 1.34 -7.31 11.76
CA GLY A 65 2.55 -8.03 12.17
C GLY A 65 3.38 -7.26 13.20
N ALA A 66 4.70 -7.21 12.99
CA ALA A 66 5.64 -6.50 13.86
C ALA A 66 5.65 -4.96 13.65
N GLY A 67 4.74 -4.43 12.82
CA GLY A 67 4.76 -3.03 12.39
C GLY A 67 5.85 -2.75 11.35
N GLY A 68 5.90 -1.51 10.87
CA GLY A 68 6.88 -1.12 9.85
C GLY A 68 6.67 0.28 9.28
N ARG A 69 7.41 0.60 8.21
CA ARG A 69 7.20 1.80 7.41
C ARG A 69 7.07 1.38 5.96
N VAL A 70 6.05 1.89 5.27
CA VAL A 70 5.93 1.79 3.82
C VAL A 70 6.68 2.95 3.19
N VAL A 71 7.57 2.64 2.25
CA VAL A 71 8.30 3.63 1.45
C VAL A 71 7.88 3.44 0.00
N VAL A 72 7.39 4.49 -0.62
CA VAL A 72 6.96 4.50 -2.03
C VAL A 72 7.95 5.36 -2.82
N ALA A 73 8.64 4.74 -3.78
CA ALA A 73 9.52 5.45 -4.70
C ALA A 73 8.74 5.80 -5.98
N GLN A 74 9.00 6.98 -6.54
CA GLN A 74 8.40 7.45 -7.79
C GLN A 74 9.51 8.06 -8.67
N PRO A 75 9.43 7.91 -10.00
CA PRO A 75 10.49 8.38 -10.90
C PRO A 75 10.66 9.90 -10.92
N ARG A 76 9.63 10.65 -10.50
CA ARG A 76 9.63 12.12 -10.49
C ARG A 76 8.96 12.66 -9.23
N ARG A 77 9.47 13.80 -8.75
CA ARG A 77 9.05 14.44 -7.49
C ARG A 77 7.56 14.82 -7.47
N ILE A 78 7.00 15.24 -8.60
CA ILE A 78 5.58 15.60 -8.68
C ILE A 78 4.67 14.39 -8.43
N ALA A 79 5.05 13.21 -8.91
CA ALA A 79 4.29 11.98 -8.67
C ALA A 79 4.42 11.53 -7.20
N ALA A 80 5.61 11.69 -6.60
CA ALA A 80 5.80 11.43 -5.17
C ALA A 80 4.91 12.32 -4.29
N ARG A 81 4.79 13.62 -4.64
CA ARG A 81 3.91 14.55 -3.91
C ARG A 81 2.43 14.21 -4.06
N ALA A 82 2.00 13.80 -5.25
CA ALA A 82 0.60 13.44 -5.50
C ALA A 82 0.16 12.15 -4.77
N ALA A 83 1.11 11.34 -4.33
CA ALA A 83 0.86 10.08 -3.62
C ALA A 83 0.90 10.23 -2.08
N ALA A 84 1.30 11.39 -1.55
CA ALA A 84 1.39 11.69 -0.13
C ALA A 84 0.12 12.37 0.37
#